data_AF-A0A7V6CRB7-F1
#
_entry.id   AF-A0A7V6CRB7-F1
#
_cell.length_a   1.000
_cell.length_b   1.000
_cell.length_c   1.000
_cell.angle_alpha   90.00
_cell.angle_beta   90.00
_cell.angle_gamma   90.00
#
_symmetry.space_group_name_H-M   'P 1'
#
loop_
_entity.id
_entity.type
_entity.pdbx_description
1 polymer ?
#
loop_
_entity_poly.entity_id
_entity_poly.type
_entity_poly.pdbx_seq_one_letter_code
_entity_poly.pdbx_strand_id
1 'polypeptide(L)'
;GARHILLDVKVGAGAFMTTQEEARTLAQTLIAIGRGAGRAVAALLTDMSQPLGYAVGNALEVREAIETLTPGRRVHPRFRELCLRLAALGLRLCGLEPDEEAGYRHAQQLLDSGVALRKFRQMVEAQGGDPQVVDDPSRLPTAPILYEIAAPTNGFVQAVHPRLIAFAAVQMGAGRQKKEDAIDHAVGIEVLKSVGDSVEQGEPVLCVHARTEARLQAVLPTLEQAVAISPSPVEPTPVVLERLE
;
A
#
# COMPACT_ATOMS: atom_id res chain seq x y z
N GLY A 1 7.14 -25.39 -8.78
CA GLY A 1 6.70 -24.20 -8.01
C GLY A 1 7.91 -23.42 -7.54
N ALA A 2 7.68 -22.29 -6.87
CA ALA A 2 8.75 -21.47 -6.31
C ALA A 2 9.64 -22.25 -5.32
N ARG A 3 10.93 -21.92 -5.26
CA ARG A 3 11.91 -22.51 -4.31
C ARG A 3 12.09 -21.68 -3.04
N HIS A 4 11.94 -20.37 -3.18
CA HIS A 4 12.05 -19.36 -2.13
C HIS A 4 10.71 -18.65 -2.01
N ILE A 5 10.23 -18.46 -0.79
CA ILE A 5 8.94 -17.83 -0.49
C ILE A 5 9.17 -16.76 0.56
N LEU A 6 8.77 -15.54 0.25
CA LEU A 6 8.75 -14.43 1.21
C LEU A 6 7.30 -14.12 1.56
N LEU A 7 7.00 -14.07 2.84
CA LEU A 7 5.67 -13.79 3.37
C LEU A 7 5.64 -12.37 3.95
N ASP A 8 4.67 -11.58 3.52
CA ASP A 8 4.35 -10.29 4.11
C ASP A 8 3.11 -10.46 5.00
N VAL A 9 3.32 -10.60 6.31
CA VAL A 9 2.27 -10.88 7.29
C VAL A 9 1.85 -9.59 7.96
N LYS A 10 0.65 -9.12 7.62
CA LYS A 10 0.11 -7.85 8.09
C LYS A 10 -0.27 -7.89 9.57
N VAL A 11 -0.02 -6.78 10.28
CA VAL A 11 -0.35 -6.57 11.69
C VAL A 11 -1.10 -5.26 11.86
N GLY A 12 -2.14 -5.25 12.69
CA GLY A 12 -2.81 -4.02 13.13
C GLY A 12 -4.22 -3.86 12.58
N ALA A 13 -4.77 -2.65 12.70
CA ALA A 13 -6.20 -2.39 12.49
C ALA A 13 -6.73 -2.80 11.10
N GLY A 14 -5.91 -2.75 10.05
CA GLY A 14 -6.28 -3.15 8.69
C GLY A 14 -6.03 -4.62 8.37
N ALA A 15 -5.33 -5.35 9.25
CA ALA A 15 -4.94 -6.72 9.02
C ALA A 15 -5.98 -7.74 9.48
N PHE A 16 -5.79 -8.99 9.05
CA PHE A 16 -6.52 -10.14 9.60
C PHE A 16 -6.09 -10.44 11.04
N MET A 17 -4.78 -10.37 11.31
CA MET A 17 -4.22 -10.47 12.66
C MET A 17 -4.03 -9.07 13.23
N THR A 18 -4.77 -8.75 14.30
CA THR A 18 -4.74 -7.39 14.88
C THR A 18 -3.55 -7.20 15.82
N THR A 19 -3.04 -8.28 16.42
CA THR A 19 -1.88 -8.26 17.33
C THR A 19 -0.62 -8.84 16.69
N GLN A 20 0.54 -8.36 17.12
CA GLN A 20 1.84 -8.87 16.64
C GLN A 20 2.07 -10.33 17.07
N GLU A 21 1.52 -10.76 18.21
CA GLU A 21 1.65 -12.14 18.70
C GLU A 21 0.89 -13.14 17.81
N GLU A 22 -0.35 -12.83 17.44
CA GLU A 22 -1.13 -13.65 16.49
C GLU A 22 -0.46 -13.71 15.12
N ALA A 23 0.04 -12.56 14.63
CA ALA A 23 0.76 -12.49 13.37
C ALA A 23 2.07 -13.30 13.39
N ARG A 24 2.82 -13.26 14.50
CA ARG A 24 4.02 -14.08 14.70
C ARG A 24 3.67 -15.57 14.65
N THR A 25 2.61 -15.97 15.35
CA THR A 25 2.13 -17.36 15.36
C THR A 25 1.76 -17.84 13.95
N LEU A 26 1.05 -17.01 13.18
CA LEU A 26 0.71 -17.30 11.78
C LEU A 26 1.97 -17.44 10.92
N ALA A 27 2.89 -16.47 11.00
CA ALA A 27 4.12 -16.46 10.23
C ALA A 27 4.99 -17.70 10.51
N GLN A 28 5.20 -18.05 11.78
CA GLN A 28 5.95 -19.24 12.18
C GLN A 28 5.30 -20.53 11.67
N THR A 29 3.96 -20.60 11.71
CA THR A 29 3.21 -21.73 11.17
C THR A 29 3.43 -21.90 9.66
N LEU A 30 3.32 -20.80 8.89
CA LEU A 30 3.53 -20.82 7.44
C LEU A 30 4.98 -21.15 7.05
N ILE A 31 5.94 -20.63 7.81
CA ILE A 31 7.37 -20.97 7.67
C ILE A 31 7.59 -22.48 7.88
N ALA A 32 7.06 -23.04 8.97
CA ALA A 32 7.22 -24.46 9.28
C ALA A 32 6.61 -25.35 8.18
N ILE A 33 5.43 -25.00 7.67
CA ILE A 33 4.78 -25.70 6.56
C ILE A 33 5.65 -25.66 5.31
N GLY A 34 6.13 -24.48 4.90
CA GLY A 34 6.93 -24.37 3.69
C GLY A 34 8.29 -25.06 3.79
N ARG A 35 8.95 -25.00 4.96
CA ARG A 35 10.15 -25.79 5.25
C ARG A 35 9.88 -27.29 5.19
N GLY A 36 8.77 -27.76 5.75
CA GLY A 36 8.31 -29.15 5.64
C GLY A 36 8.07 -29.59 4.18
N ALA A 37 7.73 -28.65 3.31
CA ALA A 37 7.60 -28.87 1.86
C ALA A 37 8.91 -28.65 1.07
N GLY A 38 10.06 -28.54 1.75
CA GLY A 38 11.37 -28.35 1.13
C GLY A 38 11.56 -26.98 0.47
N ARG A 39 10.89 -25.93 0.97
CA ARG A 39 11.01 -24.55 0.50
C ARG A 39 11.79 -23.70 1.50
N ALA A 40 12.59 -22.77 1.01
CA ALA A 40 13.15 -21.73 1.84
C ALA A 40 12.08 -20.66 2.05
N VAL A 41 11.74 -20.37 3.32
CA VAL A 41 10.69 -19.41 3.66
C VAL A 41 11.26 -18.39 4.64
N ALA A 42 10.91 -17.13 4.41
CA ALA A 42 11.11 -16.04 5.35
C ALA A 42 9.81 -15.22 5.45
N ALA A 43 9.62 -14.49 6.54
CA ALA A 43 8.47 -13.62 6.74
C ALA A 43 8.89 -12.27 7.33
N LEU A 44 8.20 -11.21 6.91
CA LEU A 44 8.18 -9.93 7.60
C LEU A 44 6.80 -9.75 8.24
N LEU A 45 6.77 -9.34 9.51
CA LEU A 45 5.58 -8.77 10.12
C LEU A 45 5.55 -7.28 9.79
N THR A 46 4.50 -6.80 9.14
CA THR A 46 4.45 -5.42 8.63
C THR A 46 3.21 -4.67 9.11
N ASP A 47 3.39 -3.39 9.40
CA ASP A 47 2.35 -2.54 9.95
C ASP A 47 1.27 -2.23 8.90
N MET A 48 0.02 -2.45 9.32
CA MET A 48 -1.20 -2.15 8.59
C MET A 48 -2.20 -1.43 9.52
N SER A 49 -1.70 -0.67 10.51
CA SER A 49 -2.51 0.23 11.34
C SER A 49 -3.08 1.43 10.56
N GLN A 50 -2.50 1.73 9.40
CA GLN A 50 -2.93 2.74 8.43
C GLN A 50 -2.71 2.22 6.99
N PRO A 51 -3.31 2.84 5.95
CA PRO A 51 -2.96 2.57 4.56
C PRO A 51 -1.44 2.69 4.31
N LEU A 52 -0.88 1.78 3.51
CA LEU A 52 0.58 1.67 3.34
C LEU A 52 1.16 2.81 2.48
N GLY A 53 0.44 3.14 1.42
CA GLY A 53 0.76 4.22 0.48
C GLY A 53 -0.30 5.32 0.49
N TYR A 54 -0.25 6.19 -0.50
CA TYR A 54 -1.24 7.22 -0.73
C TYR A 54 -2.51 6.65 -1.36
N ALA A 55 -2.46 5.55 -2.12
CA ALA A 55 -3.64 5.09 -2.87
C ALA A 55 -4.35 3.89 -2.22
N VAL A 56 -5.69 3.94 -2.19
CA VAL A 56 -6.55 2.78 -1.92
C VAL A 56 -7.60 2.69 -3.03
N GLY A 57 -7.54 1.65 -3.85
CA GLY A 57 -8.39 1.50 -5.03
C GLY A 57 -7.80 0.52 -6.02
N ASN A 58 -7.92 0.79 -7.33
CA ASN A 58 -7.28 -0.05 -8.34
C ASN A 58 -6.41 0.76 -9.29
N ALA A 59 -7.01 1.63 -10.12
CA ALA A 59 -6.25 2.50 -11.03
C ALA A 59 -5.32 3.45 -10.24
N LEU A 60 -5.78 3.94 -9.07
CA LEU A 60 -4.99 4.75 -8.16
C LEU A 60 -3.74 4.01 -7.67
N GLU A 61 -3.87 2.74 -7.29
CA GLU A 61 -2.74 1.92 -6.80
C GLU A 61 -1.75 1.58 -7.92
N VAL A 62 -2.25 1.32 -9.14
CA VAL A 62 -1.39 1.15 -10.32
C VAL A 62 -0.62 2.44 -10.64
N ARG A 63 -1.27 3.60 -10.53
CA ARG A 63 -0.61 4.90 -10.69
C ARG A 63 0.48 5.09 -9.64
N GLU A 64 0.18 4.85 -8.35
CA GLU A 64 1.17 4.96 -7.27
C GLU A 64 2.36 3.99 -7.48
N ALA A 65 2.12 2.77 -7.97
CA ALA A 65 3.18 1.83 -8.31
C ALA A 65 4.07 2.35 -9.44
N ILE A 66 3.49 2.91 -10.52
CA ILE A 66 4.26 3.52 -11.61
C ILE A 66 5.07 4.72 -11.12
N GLU A 67 4.47 5.58 -10.30
CA GLU A 67 5.14 6.75 -9.70
C GLU A 67 6.31 6.32 -8.82
N THR A 68 6.13 5.26 -8.02
CA THR A 68 7.17 4.67 -7.17
C THR A 68 8.34 4.12 -7.99
N LEU A 69 8.05 3.50 -9.13
CA LEU A 69 9.06 2.96 -10.04
C LEU A 69 9.76 4.05 -10.88
N THR A 70 9.18 5.24 -10.99
CA THR A 70 9.68 6.32 -11.84
C THR A 70 10.67 7.20 -11.09
N PRO A 71 11.96 7.26 -11.48
CA PRO A 71 12.94 8.09 -10.81
C PRO A 71 12.53 9.57 -10.74
N GLY A 72 12.70 10.18 -9.56
CA GLY A 72 12.42 11.60 -9.33
C GLY A 72 10.94 11.97 -9.15
N ARG A 73 10.02 11.00 -9.11
CA ARG A 73 8.61 11.24 -8.74
C ARG A 73 8.42 11.21 -7.22
N ARG A 74 7.29 11.77 -6.77
CA ARG A 74 6.86 11.68 -5.37
C ARG A 74 6.54 10.22 -5.05
N VAL A 75 7.01 9.73 -3.92
CA VAL A 75 6.79 8.36 -3.46
C VAL A 75 6.43 8.37 -2.00
N HIS A 76 5.44 7.57 -1.60
CA HIS A 76 5.13 7.38 -0.20
C HIS A 76 6.30 6.67 0.52
N PRO A 77 6.91 7.26 1.57
CA PRO A 77 8.12 6.73 2.18
C PRO A 77 7.92 5.33 2.78
N ARG A 78 6.80 5.08 3.47
CA ARG A 78 6.46 3.75 4.03
C ARG A 78 6.33 2.67 2.95
N PHE A 79 5.62 2.97 1.86
CA PHE A 79 5.47 2.04 0.73
C PHE A 79 6.82 1.70 0.09
N ARG A 80 7.63 2.72 -0.22
CA ARG A 80 8.98 2.53 -0.77
C ARG A 80 9.84 1.67 0.14
N GLU A 81 9.86 1.98 1.43
CA GLU A 81 10.67 1.25 2.41
C GLU A 81 10.26 -0.23 2.48
N LEU A 82 8.96 -0.53 2.52
CA LEU A 82 8.51 -1.92 2.53
C LEU A 82 8.90 -2.67 1.24
N CYS A 83 8.72 -2.06 0.06
CA CYS A 83 9.15 -2.66 -1.20
C CYS A 83 10.65 -2.98 -1.22
N LEU A 84 11.49 -2.05 -0.75
CA LEU A 84 12.94 -2.25 -0.70
C LEU A 84 13.33 -3.34 0.31
N ARG A 85 12.70 -3.39 1.48
CA ARG A 85 12.94 -4.45 2.49
C ARG A 85 12.54 -5.84 1.99
N LEU A 86 11.38 -5.95 1.33
CA LEU A 86 10.93 -7.21 0.73
C LEU A 86 11.87 -7.64 -0.40
N ALA A 87 12.27 -6.72 -1.28
CA ALA A 87 13.21 -7.00 -2.36
C ALA A 87 14.58 -7.45 -1.81
N ALA A 88 15.11 -6.75 -0.81
CA ALA A 88 16.38 -7.07 -0.16
C ALA A 88 16.38 -8.49 0.44
N LEU A 89 15.33 -8.83 1.19
CA LEU A 89 15.19 -10.15 1.78
C LEU A 89 15.01 -11.23 0.70
N GLY A 90 14.27 -10.94 -0.38
CA GLY A 90 14.14 -11.83 -1.53
C GLY A 90 15.46 -12.10 -2.24
N LEU A 91 16.28 -11.06 -2.49
CA LEU A 91 17.60 -11.17 -3.11
C LEU A 91 18.54 -12.04 -2.28
N ARG A 92 18.59 -11.81 -0.96
CA ARG A 92 19.36 -12.64 -0.02
C ARG A 92 18.86 -14.07 0.00
N LEU A 93 17.55 -14.28 0.10
CA LEU A 93 16.96 -15.62 0.18
C LEU A 93 17.23 -16.43 -1.09
N CYS A 94 17.35 -15.76 -2.25
CA CYS A 94 17.73 -16.38 -3.52
C CYS A 94 19.25 -16.58 -3.69
N GLY A 95 20.08 -16.14 -2.73
CA GLY A 95 21.54 -16.20 -2.80
C GLY A 95 22.15 -15.23 -3.82
N LEU A 96 21.42 -14.20 -4.24
CA LEU A 96 21.90 -13.18 -5.17
C LEU A 96 22.71 -12.09 -4.47
N GLU A 97 22.45 -11.88 -3.18
CA GLU A 97 23.17 -10.94 -2.32
C GLU A 97 23.56 -11.63 -1.01
N PRO A 98 24.71 -11.27 -0.42
CA PRO A 98 25.24 -11.93 0.77
C PRO A 98 24.41 -11.65 2.03
N ASP A 99 23.78 -10.48 2.08
CA ASP A 99 23.00 -10.00 3.21
C ASP A 99 21.90 -9.01 2.76
N GLU A 100 21.03 -8.64 3.69
CA GLU A 100 19.91 -7.73 3.42
C GLU A 100 20.36 -6.30 3.13
N GLU A 101 21.51 -5.88 3.64
CA GLU A 101 22.00 -4.51 3.46
C GLU A 101 22.58 -4.33 2.05
N ALA A 102 23.30 -5.33 1.54
CA ALA A 102 23.66 -5.45 0.13
C ALA A 102 22.41 -5.57 -0.77
N GLY A 103 21.44 -6.41 -0.37
CA GLY A 103 20.14 -6.53 -1.04
C GLY A 103 19.37 -5.22 -1.14
N TYR A 104 19.34 -4.43 -0.06
CA TYR A 104 18.66 -3.14 -0.02
C TYR A 104 19.32 -2.15 -0.98
N ARG A 105 20.65 -2.03 -0.94
CA ARG A 105 21.40 -1.16 -1.87
C ARG A 105 21.19 -1.57 -3.33
N HIS A 106 21.20 -2.87 -3.62
CA HIS A 106 20.95 -3.36 -4.98
C HIS A 106 19.51 -3.03 -5.43
N ALA A 107 18.49 -3.34 -4.60
CA ALA A 107 17.10 -3.01 -4.92
C ALA A 107 16.91 -1.49 -5.13
N GLN A 108 17.54 -0.67 -4.30
CA GLN A 108 17.52 0.78 -4.42
C GLN A 108 18.16 1.24 -5.75
N GLN A 109 19.32 0.71 -6.12
CA GLN A 109 19.97 1.04 -7.39
C GLN A 109 19.08 0.70 -8.60
N LEU A 110 18.37 -0.44 -8.56
CA LEU A 110 17.45 -0.83 -9.64
C LEU A 110 16.24 0.10 -9.75
N LEU A 111 15.76 0.60 -8.62
CA LEU A 111 14.67 1.58 -8.57
C LEU A 111 15.14 2.93 -9.11
N ASP A 112 16.23 3.46 -8.55
CA ASP A 112 16.73 4.81 -8.83
C ASP A 112 17.28 4.94 -10.28
N SER A 113 17.76 3.84 -10.88
CA SER A 113 18.22 3.80 -12.29
C SER A 113 17.09 3.60 -13.32
N GLY A 114 15.84 3.42 -12.87
CA GLY A 114 14.69 3.13 -13.74
C GLY A 114 14.71 1.75 -14.40
N VAL A 115 15.63 0.85 -14.00
CA VAL A 115 15.64 -0.55 -14.47
C VAL A 115 14.32 -1.23 -14.08
N ALA A 116 13.86 -1.00 -12.85
CA ALA A 116 12.60 -1.55 -12.35
C ALA A 116 11.39 -1.09 -13.19
N LEU A 117 11.31 0.20 -13.55
CA LEU A 117 10.26 0.75 -14.42
C LEU A 117 10.27 0.10 -15.81
N ARG A 118 11.45 -0.03 -16.43
CA ARG A 118 11.58 -0.70 -17.75
C ARG A 118 11.14 -2.16 -17.67
N LYS A 119 11.44 -2.86 -16.58
CA LYS A 119 10.98 -4.24 -16.36
C LYS A 119 9.46 -4.31 -16.18
N PHE A 120 8.87 -3.37 -15.44
CA PHE A 120 7.42 -3.28 -15.28
C PHE A 120 6.72 -3.03 -16.63
N ARG A 121 7.25 -2.14 -17.47
CA ARG A 121 6.75 -1.93 -18.84
C ARG A 121 6.75 -3.22 -19.67
N GLN A 122 7.87 -3.95 -19.67
CA GLN A 122 7.98 -5.24 -20.35
C GLN A 122 6.93 -6.25 -19.83
N MET A 123 6.68 -6.27 -18.52
CA MET A 123 5.69 -7.14 -17.90
C MET A 123 4.25 -6.81 -18.31
N VAL A 124 3.92 -5.52 -18.46
CA VAL A 124 2.61 -5.06 -18.95
C VAL A 124 2.41 -5.51 -20.40
N GLU A 125 3.39 -5.23 -21.27
CA GLU A 125 3.34 -5.61 -22.69
C GLU A 125 3.24 -7.12 -22.89
N ALA A 126 4.04 -7.90 -22.14
CA ALA A 126 4.05 -9.35 -22.24
C ALA A 126 2.72 -10.02 -21.85
N GLN A 127 1.85 -9.32 -21.11
CA GLN A 127 0.52 -9.80 -20.71
C GLN A 127 -0.61 -9.13 -21.52
N GLY A 128 -0.28 -8.43 -22.61
CA GLY A 128 -1.26 -7.81 -23.52
C GLY A 128 -1.85 -6.49 -23.02
N GLY A 129 -1.26 -5.88 -21.98
CA GLY A 129 -1.63 -4.54 -21.54
C GLY A 129 -1.01 -3.45 -22.43
N ASP A 130 -1.52 -2.22 -22.32
CA ASP A 130 -0.96 -1.05 -23.00
C ASP A 130 0.29 -0.55 -22.27
N PRO A 131 1.51 -0.69 -22.82
CA PRO A 131 2.72 -0.23 -22.14
C PRO A 131 2.81 1.31 -22.06
N GLN A 132 2.03 2.05 -22.84
CA GLN A 132 2.02 3.52 -22.81
C GLN A 132 1.51 4.07 -21.47
N VAL A 133 0.74 3.28 -20.69
CA VAL A 133 0.29 3.68 -19.33
C VAL A 133 1.47 3.92 -18.38
N VAL A 134 2.63 3.32 -18.65
CA VAL A 134 3.83 3.49 -17.83
C VAL A 134 4.48 4.86 -18.06
N ASP A 135 4.40 5.39 -19.28
CA ASP A 135 4.92 6.72 -19.62
C ASP A 135 3.89 7.82 -19.28
N ASP A 136 2.60 7.49 -19.43
CA ASP A 136 1.47 8.37 -19.19
C ASP A 136 0.39 7.67 -18.36
N PRO A 137 0.47 7.72 -17.01
CA PRO A 137 -0.52 7.14 -16.12
C PRO A 137 -1.91 7.76 -16.25
N SER A 138 -2.09 8.90 -16.93
CA SER A 138 -3.41 9.50 -17.15
C SER A 138 -4.32 8.65 -18.06
N ARG A 139 -3.73 7.68 -18.76
CA ARG A 139 -4.45 6.67 -19.57
C ARG A 139 -5.20 5.64 -18.72
N LEU A 140 -4.88 5.54 -17.43
CA LEU A 140 -5.62 4.69 -16.50
C LEU A 140 -7.03 5.27 -16.26
N PRO A 141 -8.03 4.42 -15.93
CA PRO A 141 -9.38 4.90 -15.64
C PRO A 141 -9.39 5.97 -14.53
N THR A 142 -10.10 7.07 -14.78
CA THR A 142 -10.29 8.17 -13.80
C THR A 142 -11.75 8.34 -13.43
N ALA A 143 -11.97 8.71 -12.16
CA ALA A 143 -13.30 9.06 -11.67
C ALA A 143 -13.61 10.51 -12.04
N PRO A 144 -14.86 10.84 -12.44
CA PRO A 144 -15.23 12.19 -12.83
C PRO A 144 -15.39 13.15 -11.63
N ILE A 145 -15.56 12.63 -10.42
CA ILE A 145 -15.73 13.43 -9.20
C ILE A 145 -14.53 13.22 -8.30
N LEU A 146 -13.88 14.33 -7.94
CA LEU A 146 -12.85 14.41 -6.93
C LEU A 146 -13.39 15.28 -5.80
N TYR A 147 -13.36 14.75 -4.58
CA TYR A 147 -13.85 15.46 -3.40
C TYR A 147 -12.84 15.37 -2.26
N GLU A 148 -12.39 16.51 -1.77
CA GLU A 148 -11.41 16.60 -0.69
C GLU A 148 -12.11 16.64 0.67
N ILE A 149 -11.65 15.79 1.59
CA ILE A 149 -12.02 15.86 3.00
C ILE A 149 -10.89 16.57 3.71
N ALA A 150 -11.21 17.67 4.36
CA ALA A 150 -10.26 18.53 5.04
C ALA A 150 -10.12 18.19 6.54
N ALA A 151 -8.96 18.51 7.12
CA ALA A 151 -8.74 18.42 8.55
C ALA A 151 -9.69 19.37 9.31
N PRO A 152 -10.41 18.88 10.34
CA PRO A 152 -11.38 19.70 11.07
C PRO A 152 -10.71 20.73 11.99
N THR A 153 -9.45 20.49 12.38
CA THR A 153 -8.68 21.32 13.32
C THR A 153 -7.20 21.25 12.98
N ASN A 154 -6.44 22.24 13.44
CA ASN A 154 -4.97 22.18 13.45
C ASN A 154 -4.50 21.02 14.35
N GLY A 155 -3.36 20.40 14.00
CA GLY A 155 -2.72 19.39 14.84
C GLY A 155 -1.86 18.41 14.06
N PHE A 156 -1.86 17.16 14.52
CA PHE A 156 -1.13 16.05 13.91
C PHE A 156 -2.08 14.89 13.64
N VAL A 157 -1.94 14.23 12.49
CA VAL A 157 -2.75 13.05 12.18
C VAL A 157 -2.43 11.95 13.19
N GLN A 158 -3.42 11.61 14.00
CA GLN A 158 -3.33 10.57 15.02
C GLN A 158 -3.64 9.19 14.46
N ALA A 159 -4.62 9.11 13.57
CA ALA A 159 -5.04 7.86 12.97
C ALA A 159 -5.60 8.09 11.57
N VAL A 160 -5.36 7.11 10.68
CA VAL A 160 -6.05 6.96 9.40
C VAL A 160 -6.56 5.53 9.34
N HIS A 161 -7.84 5.32 9.66
CA HIS A 161 -8.40 4.00 9.95
C HIS A 161 -8.54 3.15 8.68
N PRO A 162 -7.68 2.14 8.46
CA PRO A 162 -7.54 1.47 7.16
C PRO A 162 -8.80 0.70 6.76
N ARG A 163 -9.52 0.10 7.72
CA ARG A 163 -10.78 -0.59 7.43
C ARG A 163 -11.89 0.37 6.99
N LEU A 164 -12.00 1.56 7.59
CA LEU A 164 -13.03 2.53 7.20
C LEU A 164 -12.77 3.03 5.78
N ILE A 165 -11.50 3.33 5.46
CA ILE A 165 -11.06 3.67 4.10
C ILE A 165 -11.39 2.52 3.12
N ALA A 166 -11.01 1.28 3.44
CA ALA A 166 -11.27 0.13 2.58
C ALA A 166 -12.77 -0.14 2.37
N PHE A 167 -13.58 -0.06 3.42
CA PHE A 167 -15.03 -0.23 3.33
C PHE A 167 -15.69 0.86 2.48
N ALA A 168 -15.31 2.11 2.68
CA ALA A 168 -15.78 3.21 1.85
C ALA A 168 -15.39 3.01 0.36
N ALA A 169 -14.16 2.59 0.07
CA ALA A 169 -13.73 2.27 -1.29
C ALA A 169 -14.59 1.15 -1.92
N VAL A 170 -14.84 0.06 -1.20
CA VAL A 170 -15.72 -1.05 -1.65
C VAL A 170 -17.15 -0.56 -1.87
N GLN A 171 -17.69 0.26 -0.97
CA GLN A 171 -19.04 0.82 -1.10
C GLN A 171 -19.17 1.74 -2.33
N MET A 172 -18.11 2.46 -2.69
CA MET A 172 -18.06 3.24 -3.94
C MET A 172 -17.91 2.38 -5.21
N GLY A 173 -17.52 1.11 -5.08
CA GLY A 173 -17.36 0.17 -6.19
C GLY A 173 -15.92 -0.21 -6.53
N ALA A 174 -14.92 0.17 -5.72
CA ALA A 174 -13.52 -0.22 -5.90
C ALA A 174 -13.25 -1.70 -5.56
N GLY A 175 -14.26 -2.41 -5.09
CA GLY A 175 -14.19 -3.83 -4.76
C GLY A 175 -15.57 -4.46 -4.82
N ARG A 176 -15.62 -5.75 -4.45
CA ARG A 176 -16.81 -6.58 -4.54
C ARG A 176 -17.48 -6.72 -3.18
N GLN A 177 -18.80 -6.53 -3.12
CA GLN A 177 -19.59 -6.93 -1.95
C GLN A 177 -20.06 -8.38 -2.09
N LYS A 178 -20.39 -8.78 -3.32
CA LYS A 178 -20.71 -10.15 -3.74
C LYS A 178 -19.74 -10.56 -4.85
N LYS A 179 -19.51 -11.87 -4.98
CA LYS A 179 -18.50 -12.41 -5.91
C LYS A 179 -18.74 -11.98 -7.37
N GLU A 180 -19.99 -11.73 -7.73
CA GLU A 180 -20.45 -11.39 -9.07
C GLU A 180 -20.40 -9.89 -9.38
N ASP A 181 -20.15 -9.03 -8.39
CA ASP A 181 -20.16 -7.58 -8.57
C ASP A 181 -19.07 -7.14 -9.55
N ALA A 182 -19.45 -6.24 -10.46
CA ALA A 182 -18.49 -5.53 -11.31
C ALA A 182 -17.71 -4.51 -10.47
N ILE A 183 -16.42 -4.39 -10.77
CA ILE A 183 -15.54 -3.42 -10.12
C ILE A 183 -15.43 -2.18 -11.00
N ASP A 184 -15.57 -1.01 -10.39
CA ASP A 184 -15.21 0.25 -11.01
C ASP A 184 -13.76 0.57 -10.67
N HIS A 185 -12.84 0.31 -11.61
CA HIS A 185 -11.40 0.47 -11.35
C HIS A 185 -10.96 1.93 -11.15
N ALA A 186 -11.81 2.90 -11.50
CA ALA A 186 -11.48 4.31 -11.48
C ALA A 186 -11.73 4.99 -10.13
N VAL A 187 -12.58 4.38 -9.28
CA VAL A 187 -12.94 4.93 -7.96
C VAL A 187 -11.96 4.46 -6.89
N GLY A 188 -11.89 5.21 -5.80
CA GLY A 188 -11.02 4.92 -4.68
C GLY A 188 -10.78 6.14 -3.82
N ILE A 189 -9.78 6.06 -2.95
CA ILE A 189 -9.43 7.11 -1.98
C ILE A 189 -7.93 7.33 -2.04
N GLU A 190 -7.52 8.58 -2.17
CA GLU A 190 -6.16 9.01 -1.93
C GLU A 190 -6.04 9.51 -0.49
N VAL A 191 -5.12 8.94 0.26
CA VAL A 191 -4.71 9.35 1.59
C VAL A 191 -3.61 10.39 1.42
N LEU A 192 -3.88 11.65 1.76
CA LEU A 192 -2.94 12.75 1.50
C LEU A 192 -1.97 12.98 2.65
N LYS A 193 -2.35 12.52 3.85
CA LYS A 193 -1.61 12.68 5.11
C LYS A 193 -1.54 11.35 5.86
N SER A 194 -0.34 11.00 6.30
CA SER A 194 -0.06 9.80 7.10
C SER A 194 -0.11 10.13 8.59
N VAL A 195 -0.21 9.09 9.44
CA VAL A 195 -0.06 9.26 10.89
C VAL A 195 1.28 9.94 11.21
N GLY A 196 1.24 10.96 12.08
CA GLY A 196 2.38 11.79 12.47
C GLY A 196 2.54 13.06 11.64
N ASP A 197 1.90 13.16 10.46
CA ASP A 197 1.95 14.38 9.66
C ASP A 197 1.22 15.53 10.38
N SER A 198 1.80 16.73 10.35
CA SER A 198 1.11 17.95 10.78
C SER A 198 0.08 18.40 9.74
N VAL A 199 -1.04 18.94 10.22
CA VAL A 199 -2.12 19.48 9.40
C VAL A 199 -2.65 20.80 9.95
N GLU A 200 -3.06 21.68 9.03
CA GLU A 200 -3.84 22.88 9.34
C GLU A 200 -5.34 22.63 9.12
N GLN A 201 -6.18 23.35 9.87
CA GLN A 201 -7.63 23.32 9.69
C GLN A 201 -7.98 23.73 8.25
N GLY A 202 -8.77 22.90 7.57
CA GLY A 202 -9.11 23.11 6.17
C GLY A 202 -8.13 22.49 5.17
N GLU A 203 -6.98 21.98 5.62
CA GLU A 203 -6.03 21.27 4.74
C GLU A 203 -6.59 19.89 4.35
N PRO A 204 -6.57 19.50 3.07
CA PRO A 204 -7.00 18.17 2.63
C PRO A 204 -6.19 17.02 3.27
N VAL A 205 -6.91 16.05 3.85
CA VAL A 205 -6.33 14.83 4.43
C VAL A 205 -6.66 13.58 3.61
N LEU A 206 -7.80 13.58 2.91
CA LEU A 206 -8.20 12.53 1.97
C LEU A 206 -8.75 13.19 0.69
N CYS A 207 -8.59 12.52 -0.45
CA CYS A 207 -9.29 12.85 -1.70
C CYS A 207 -10.07 11.63 -2.18
N VAL A 208 -11.37 11.79 -2.37
CA VAL A 208 -12.31 10.74 -2.78
C VAL A 208 -12.50 10.79 -4.29
N HIS A 209 -12.23 9.68 -4.96
CA HIS A 209 -12.44 9.50 -6.40
C HIS A 209 -13.75 8.73 -6.59
N ALA A 210 -14.83 9.44 -6.97
CA ALA A 210 -16.18 8.88 -7.02
C ALA A 210 -16.80 8.90 -8.42
N ARG A 211 -17.61 7.87 -8.73
CA ARG A 211 -18.32 7.76 -10.00
C ARG A 211 -19.53 8.70 -10.09
N THR A 212 -20.27 8.83 -8.99
CA THR A 212 -21.50 9.63 -8.91
C THR A 212 -21.59 10.33 -7.56
N GLU A 213 -22.32 11.44 -7.53
CA GLU A 213 -22.57 12.20 -6.31
C GLU A 213 -23.24 11.34 -5.24
N ALA A 214 -24.21 10.51 -5.63
CA ALA A 214 -24.89 9.62 -4.69
C ALA A 214 -23.94 8.62 -4.00
N ARG A 215 -22.93 8.10 -4.71
CA ARG A 215 -21.92 7.21 -4.12
C ARG A 215 -20.95 7.96 -3.22
N LEU A 216 -20.56 9.18 -3.60
CA LEU A 216 -19.75 10.06 -2.76
C LEU A 216 -20.47 10.34 -1.43
N GLN A 217 -21.69 10.87 -1.49
CA GLN A 217 -22.48 11.23 -0.31
C GLN A 217 -22.72 10.04 0.63
N ALA A 218 -22.84 8.82 0.08
CA ALA A 218 -23.05 7.61 0.88
C ALA A 218 -21.82 7.19 1.73
N VAL A 219 -20.61 7.67 1.41
CA VAL A 219 -19.38 7.29 2.13
C VAL A 219 -18.75 8.41 2.94
N LEU A 220 -19.13 9.68 2.71
CA LEU A 220 -18.59 10.83 3.45
C LEU A 220 -18.66 10.66 4.98
N PRO A 221 -19.79 10.25 5.60
CA PRO A 221 -19.86 10.11 7.05
C PRO A 221 -18.87 9.06 7.60
N THR A 222 -18.57 8.02 6.83
CA THR A 222 -17.59 6.98 7.19
C THR A 222 -16.17 7.51 7.08
N LEU A 223 -15.88 8.29 6.03
CA LEU A 223 -14.55 8.83 5.77
C LEU A 223 -14.17 9.97 6.72
N GLU A 224 -15.14 10.80 7.12
CA GLU A 224 -14.94 11.83 8.16
C GLU A 224 -14.53 11.22 9.51
N GLN A 225 -15.00 10.01 9.81
CA GLN A 225 -14.62 9.25 11.00
C GLN A 225 -13.31 8.45 10.81
N ALA A 226 -12.79 8.37 9.58
CA ALA A 226 -11.58 7.60 9.30
C ALA A 226 -10.31 8.33 9.71
N VAL A 227 -10.34 9.66 9.90
CA VAL A 227 -9.17 10.45 10.29
C VAL A 227 -9.38 11.08 11.66
N ALA A 228 -8.42 10.88 12.56
CA ALA A 228 -8.39 11.53 13.87
C ALA A 228 -7.19 12.48 13.95
N ILE A 229 -7.40 13.68 14.51
CA ILE A 229 -6.36 14.69 14.71
C ILE A 229 -6.07 14.85 16.20
N SER A 230 -4.78 14.79 16.54
CA SER A 230 -4.26 15.02 17.90
C SER A 230 -3.72 16.45 18.02
N PRO A 231 -3.91 17.12 19.17
CA PRO A 231 -3.29 18.43 19.44
C PRO A 231 -1.77 18.32 19.70
N SER A 232 -1.26 17.11 19.96
CA SER A 232 0.15 16.83 20.26
C SER A 232 0.78 15.96 19.16
N PRO A 233 2.11 16.05 18.94
CA PRO A 233 2.83 15.18 18.01
C PRO A 233 2.57 13.69 18.26
N VAL A 234 2.48 12.93 17.16
CA VAL A 234 2.24 11.48 17.18
C VAL A 234 3.40 10.78 16.48
N GLU A 235 4.00 9.79 17.14
CA GLU A 235 5.07 9.00 16.53
C GLU A 235 4.47 7.89 15.64
N PRO A 236 4.81 7.83 14.34
CA PRO A 236 4.34 6.77 13.47
C PRO A 236 5.04 5.45 13.78
N THR A 237 4.29 4.35 13.71
CA THR A 237 4.83 2.99 13.84
C THR A 237 5.75 2.65 12.66
N PRO A 238 6.88 1.95 12.86
CA PRO A 238 7.70 1.44 11.75
C PRO A 238 6.91 0.54 10.80
N VAL A 239 7.23 0.57 9.49
CA VAL A 239 6.52 -0.26 8.49
C VAL A 239 6.85 -1.76 8.60
N VAL A 240 8.08 -2.10 9.01
CA VAL A 240 8.50 -3.47 9.35
C VAL A 240 8.62 -3.57 10.86
N LEU A 241 7.90 -4.50 11.46
CA LEU A 241 7.84 -4.71 12.91
C LEU A 241 8.80 -5.81 13.36
N GLU A 242 8.93 -6.86 12.57
CA GLU A 242 9.71 -8.05 12.92
C GLU A 242 10.05 -8.87 11.68
N ARG A 243 11.16 -9.59 11.73
CA ARG A 243 11.58 -10.55 10.72
C ARG A 243 11.64 -11.95 11.34
N LEU A 244 11.11 -12.93 10.61
CA LEU A 244 11.04 -14.33 11.03
C LEU A 244 11.58 -15.23 9.92
N GLU A 245 12.42 -16.21 10.27
CA GLU A 245 13.00 -17.15 9.32
C GLU A 245 12.88 -18.59 9.74
#